data_AF-A0A4V1CWK2-F1
#
_entry.id   AF-A0A4V1CWK2-F1
#
_cell.length_a   1.000
_cell.length_b   1.000
_cell.length_c   1.000
_cell.angle_alpha   90.00
_cell.angle_beta   90.00
_cell.angle_gamma   90.00
#
_symmetry.space_group_name_H-M   'P 1'
#
loop_
_entity.id
_entity.type
_entity.pdbx_description
1 polymer ?
#
loop_
_entity_poly.entity_id
_entity_poly.type
_entity_poly.pdbx_seq_one_letter_code
_entity_poly.pdbx_strand_id
1 'polypeptide(L)'
;MTTPTDAQALPPIDLDARPRDFARQSRGQRVFGLVTAPVVLGVLSGLFAGVFTPGYWFMLVVTLLAGVLGGSEHVGGLRGFVRGLAGGLVYVSTLVGALLLTGGDTSLPHVEVTWAFWVRAVVIGGVLGMVGGLLRKRG
;
A
#
# COMPACT_ATOMS: atom_id res chain seq x y z
N MET A 1 -43.15 -20.94 -31.39
CA MET A 1 -43.27 -20.59 -29.96
C MET A 1 -41.89 -20.68 -29.34
N THR A 2 -41.20 -19.55 -29.21
CA THR A 2 -39.89 -19.44 -28.53
C THR A 2 -40.04 -18.32 -27.51
N THR A 3 -39.94 -18.67 -26.23
CA THR A 3 -40.01 -17.74 -25.11
C THR A 3 -38.84 -16.75 -25.14
N PRO A 4 -39.04 -15.47 -24.80
CA PRO A 4 -37.96 -14.49 -24.78
C PRO A 4 -36.97 -14.83 -23.67
N THR A 5 -35.69 -14.82 -24.03
CA THR A 5 -34.54 -14.95 -23.15
C THR A 5 -34.66 -14.02 -21.95
N ASP A 6 -34.74 -14.60 -20.76
CA ASP A 6 -34.61 -13.88 -19.49
C ASP A 6 -33.26 -13.14 -19.49
N ALA A 7 -33.32 -11.83 -19.76
CA ALA A 7 -32.21 -10.94 -19.53
C ALA A 7 -31.91 -10.97 -18.02
N GLN A 8 -30.88 -11.73 -17.63
CA GLN A 8 -30.37 -11.75 -16.26
C GLN A 8 -30.04 -10.30 -15.89
N ALA A 9 -30.91 -9.70 -15.06
CA ALA A 9 -30.66 -8.39 -14.49
C ALA A 9 -29.31 -8.45 -13.77
N LEU A 10 -28.38 -7.60 -14.20
CA LEU A 10 -27.10 -7.47 -13.51
C LEU A 10 -27.39 -7.17 -12.04
N PRO A 11 -26.68 -7.82 -11.09
CA PRO A 11 -26.91 -7.58 -9.68
C PRO A 11 -26.79 -6.08 -9.39
N PRO A 12 -27.65 -5.53 -8.52
CA PRO A 12 -27.63 -4.11 -8.20
C PRO A 12 -26.22 -3.71 -7.74
N ILE A 13 -25.68 -2.66 -8.37
CA ILE A 13 -24.41 -2.06 -7.95
C ILE A 13 -24.64 -1.50 -6.54
N ASP A 14 -24.06 -2.17 -5.54
CA ASP A 14 -24.11 -1.74 -4.15
C ASP A 14 -23.26 -0.46 -4.00
N LEU A 15 -23.93 0.69 -4.11
CA LEU A 15 -23.32 2.01 -3.91
C LEU A 15 -22.98 2.29 -2.43
N ASP A 16 -23.50 1.47 -1.51
CA ASP A 16 -23.23 1.51 -0.07
C ASP A 16 -22.09 0.55 0.34
N ALA A 17 -21.40 -0.07 -0.63
CA ALA A 17 -20.25 -0.93 -0.40
C ALA A 17 -19.10 -0.15 0.23
N ARG A 18 -19.15 0.04 1.55
CA ARG A 18 -18.05 0.54 2.35
C ARG A 18 -16.81 -0.34 2.07
N PRO A 19 -15.59 0.21 2.03
CA PRO A 19 -14.37 -0.57 1.85
C PRO A 19 -14.39 -1.79 2.76
N ARG A 20 -14.35 -3.00 2.17
CA ARG A 20 -14.59 -4.24 2.90
C ARG A 20 -13.64 -4.35 4.09
N ASP A 21 -14.19 -4.65 5.25
CA ASP A 21 -13.39 -5.00 6.42
C ASP A 21 -12.36 -6.08 6.05
N PHE A 22 -11.11 -5.98 6.53
CA PHE A 22 -10.08 -7.00 6.30
C PHE A 22 -10.57 -8.44 6.62
N ALA A 23 -11.42 -8.57 7.65
CA ALA A 23 -12.06 -9.84 8.03
C ALA A 23 -12.97 -10.42 6.93
N ARG A 24 -13.58 -9.57 6.10
CA ARG A 24 -14.48 -9.93 4.98
C ARG A 24 -13.77 -10.03 3.62
N GLN A 25 -12.48 -9.71 3.55
CA GLN A 25 -11.70 -9.83 2.32
C GLN A 25 -11.38 -11.29 1.98
N SER A 26 -11.33 -11.61 0.68
CA SER A 26 -10.86 -12.91 0.20
C SER A 26 -9.35 -13.08 0.48
N ARG A 27 -8.86 -14.33 0.51
CA ARG A 27 -7.42 -14.61 0.72
C ARG A 27 -6.54 -13.86 -0.28
N GLY A 28 -6.96 -13.78 -1.55
CA GLY A 28 -6.25 -13.05 -2.60
C GLY A 28 -6.16 -11.54 -2.33
N GLN A 29 -7.25 -10.92 -1.87
CA GLN A 29 -7.25 -9.49 -1.50
C GLN A 29 -6.29 -9.19 -0.35
N ARG A 30 -6.23 -10.08 0.64
CA ARG A 30 -5.30 -9.94 1.77
C ARG A 30 -3.84 -10.03 1.33
N VAL A 31 -3.51 -11.00 0.48
CA VAL A 31 -2.14 -11.15 -0.08
C VAL A 31 -1.79 -9.95 -0.95
N PHE A 32 -2.72 -9.51 -1.79
CA PHE A 32 -2.51 -8.36 -2.66
C PHE A 32 -2.23 -7.10 -1.85
N GLY A 33 -3.07 -6.78 -0.87
CA GLY A 33 -2.88 -5.61 -0.02
C GLY A 33 -1.61 -5.69 0.82
N LEU A 34 -1.35 -6.84 1.46
CA LEU A 34 -0.24 -6.99 2.42
C LEU A 34 1.12 -7.13 1.76
N VAL A 35 1.21 -7.79 0.61
CA VAL A 35 2.48 -8.16 -0.02
C VAL A 35 2.60 -7.51 -1.39
N THR A 36 1.67 -7.78 -2.30
CA THR A 36 1.82 -7.37 -3.71
C THR A 36 1.90 -5.85 -3.86
N ALA A 37 0.99 -5.10 -3.25
CA ALA A 37 0.97 -3.65 -3.36
C ALA A 37 2.24 -3.00 -2.78
N PRO A 38 2.71 -3.34 -1.55
CA PRO A 38 3.98 -2.85 -1.03
C PRO A 38 5.18 -3.24 -1.89
N VAL A 39 5.22 -4.46 -2.44
CA VAL A 39 6.29 -4.91 -3.33
C VAL A 39 6.34 -4.03 -4.58
N VAL A 40 5.20 -3.87 -5.28
CA VAL A 40 5.13 -3.08 -6.52
C VAL A 40 5.51 -1.63 -6.27
N LEU A 41 4.95 -1.00 -5.23
CA LEU A 41 5.27 0.38 -4.87
C LEU A 41 6.76 0.53 -4.53
N GLY A 42 7.32 -0.40 -3.75
CA GLY A 42 8.73 -0.35 -3.38
C GLY A 42 9.64 -0.49 -4.61
N VAL A 43 9.38 -1.46 -5.49
CA VAL A 43 10.15 -1.64 -6.72
C VAL A 43 10.12 -0.38 -7.59
N LEU A 44 8.94 0.19 -7.83
CA LEU A 44 8.81 1.41 -8.65
C LEU A 44 9.53 2.60 -8.00
N SER A 45 9.37 2.78 -6.69
CA SER A 45 10.10 3.81 -5.94
C SER A 45 11.62 3.63 -6.04
N GLY A 46 12.13 2.40 -5.91
CA GLY A 46 13.57 2.11 -5.96
C GLY A 46 14.16 2.33 -7.35
N LEU A 47 13.45 1.91 -8.40
CA LEU A 47 13.86 2.18 -9.78
C LEU A 47 13.91 3.69 -10.04
N PHE A 48 12.86 4.43 -9.71
CA PHE A 48 12.84 5.88 -9.91
C PHE A 48 13.84 6.63 -9.02
N ALA A 49 14.12 6.15 -7.80
CA ALA A 49 15.15 6.74 -6.95
C ALA A 49 16.53 6.72 -7.61
N GLY A 50 16.84 5.68 -8.39
CA GLY A 50 18.11 5.57 -9.10
C GLY A 50 18.16 6.33 -10.42
N VAL A 51 17.04 6.44 -11.16
CA VAL A 51 17.07 6.95 -12.55
C VAL A 51 16.25 8.22 -12.82
N PHE A 52 15.26 8.54 -11.98
CA PHE A 52 14.30 9.61 -12.26
C PHE A 52 13.73 10.26 -10.98
N THR A 53 14.41 11.29 -10.49
CA THR A 53 14.09 12.02 -9.24
C THR A 53 12.63 12.49 -9.13
N PRO A 54 12.01 13.14 -10.13
CA PRO A 54 10.59 13.52 -10.04
C PRO A 54 9.65 12.32 -9.88
N GLY A 55 9.96 11.20 -10.54
CA GLY A 55 9.20 9.96 -10.43
C GLY A 55 9.23 9.37 -9.02
N TYR A 56 10.38 9.48 -8.34
CA TYR A 56 10.50 9.08 -6.94
C TYR A 56 9.56 9.89 -6.04
N TRP A 57 9.56 11.22 -6.18
CA TRP A 57 8.68 12.08 -5.38
C TRP A 57 7.20 11.82 -5.63
N PHE A 58 6.83 11.58 -6.89
CA PHE A 58 5.48 11.15 -7.24
C PHE A 58 5.12 9.83 -6.54
N MET A 59 6.00 8.82 -6.62
CA MET A 59 5.77 7.53 -5.97
C MET A 59 5.74 7.63 -4.45
N LEU A 60 6.48 8.57 -3.86
CA LEU A 60 6.39 8.84 -2.42
C LEU A 60 4.98 9.28 -2.05
N VAL A 61 4.40 10.25 -2.75
CA VAL A 61 3.01 10.70 -2.50
C VAL A 61 2.02 9.54 -2.66
N VAL A 62 2.13 8.76 -3.74
CA VAL A 62 1.27 7.59 -3.97
C VAL A 62 1.40 6.58 -2.83
N THR A 63 2.62 6.30 -2.38
CA THR A 63 2.89 5.34 -1.30
C THR A 63 2.34 5.83 0.03
N LEU A 64 2.47 7.13 0.34
CA LEU A 64 1.91 7.70 1.57
C LEU A 64 0.38 7.52 1.61
N LEU A 65 -0.30 7.81 0.50
CA LEU A 65 -1.75 7.62 0.37
C LEU A 65 -2.13 6.14 0.47
N ALA A 66 -1.38 5.26 -0.20
CA ALA A 66 -1.61 3.81 -0.13
C ALA A 66 -1.44 3.27 1.30
N GLY A 67 -0.49 3.80 2.07
CA GLY A 67 -0.29 3.44 3.48
C GLY A 67 -1.50 3.78 4.35
N VAL A 68 -2.09 4.98 4.16
CA VAL A 68 -3.31 5.39 4.87
C VAL A 68 -4.50 4.52 4.43
N LEU A 69 -4.68 4.31 3.12
CA LEU A 69 -5.77 3.48 2.59
C LEU A 69 -5.68 2.03 3.10
N GLY A 70 -4.49 1.43 3.07
CA GLY A 70 -4.26 0.09 3.61
C GLY A 70 -4.47 0.01 5.12
N GLY A 71 -4.12 1.06 5.86
CA GLY A 71 -4.44 1.17 7.29
C GLY A 71 -5.95 1.17 7.57
N SER A 72 -6.72 1.84 6.72
CA SER A 72 -8.19 1.91 6.83
C SER A 72 -8.89 0.55 6.64
N GLU A 73 -8.19 -0.46 6.14
CA GLU A 73 -8.70 -1.84 6.08
C GLU A 73 -8.78 -2.51 7.46
N HIS A 74 -8.18 -1.92 8.50
CA HIS A 74 -8.18 -2.44 9.87
C HIS A 74 -8.87 -1.49 10.85
N VAL A 75 -9.84 -1.99 11.62
CA VAL A 75 -10.52 -1.19 12.65
C VAL A 75 -9.58 -0.90 13.81
N GLY A 76 -9.30 0.39 14.04
CA GLY A 76 -8.55 0.88 15.19
C GLY A 76 -7.07 1.12 14.92
N GLY A 77 -6.53 2.18 15.54
CA GLY A 77 -5.17 2.67 15.27
C GLY A 77 -4.07 1.62 15.50
N LEU A 78 -4.16 0.80 16.55
CA LEU A 78 -3.14 -0.22 16.81
C LEU A 78 -3.06 -1.30 15.72
N ARG A 79 -4.21 -1.77 15.22
CA ARG A 79 -4.24 -2.78 14.14
C ARG A 79 -3.74 -2.18 12.82
N GLY A 80 -4.13 -0.95 12.53
CA GLY A 80 -3.59 -0.17 11.42
C GLY A 80 -2.08 0.01 11.54
N PHE A 81 -1.57 0.31 12.73
CA PHE A 81 -0.14 0.49 12.99
C PHE A 81 0.67 -0.78 12.69
N VAL A 82 0.27 -1.92 13.25
CA VAL A 82 0.95 -3.21 13.00
C VAL A 82 0.94 -3.57 11.52
N ARG A 83 -0.19 -3.36 10.85
CA ARG A 83 -0.30 -3.56 9.39
C ARG A 83 0.63 -2.64 8.60
N GLY A 84 0.71 -1.38 9.02
CA GLY A 84 1.58 -0.36 8.44
C GLY A 84 3.06 -0.68 8.61
N LEU A 85 3.47 -1.18 9.77
CA LEU A 85 4.84 -1.66 10.00
C LEU A 85 5.21 -2.80 9.04
N ALA A 86 4.33 -3.80 8.91
CA ALA A 86 4.55 -4.92 8.00
C ALA A 86 4.63 -4.47 6.54
N GLY A 87 3.71 -3.59 6.11
CA GLY A 87 3.72 -3.03 4.76
C GLY A 87 4.96 -2.16 4.50
N GLY A 88 5.34 -1.32 5.47
CA GLY A 88 6.53 -0.47 5.41
C GLY A 88 7.81 -1.28 5.31
N LEU A 89 7.91 -2.40 6.03
CA LEU A 89 9.04 -3.32 5.96
C LEU A 89 9.18 -3.95 4.58
N VAL A 90 8.07 -4.47 4.02
CA VAL A 90 8.07 -5.03 2.67
C VAL A 90 8.44 -3.97 1.64
N TYR A 91 7.82 -2.79 1.72
CA TYR A 91 8.08 -1.66 0.82
C TYR A 91 9.55 -1.25 0.82
N VAL A 92 10.15 -0.99 2.00
CA VAL A 92 11.53 -0.53 2.06
C VAL A 92 12.52 -1.61 1.60
N SER A 93 12.20 -2.89 1.85
CA SER A 93 13.01 -4.00 1.38
C SER A 93 13.08 -4.06 -0.14
N THR A 94 11.93 -3.95 -0.81
CA THR A 94 11.89 -4.00 -2.28
C THR A 94 12.39 -2.72 -2.92
N LEU A 95 12.20 -1.56 -2.28
CA LEU A 95 12.79 -0.29 -2.71
C LEU A 95 14.31 -0.36 -2.72
N VAL A 96 14.91 -0.76 -1.61
CA VAL A 96 16.37 -0.87 -1.52
C VAL A 96 16.88 -1.90 -2.51
N GLY A 97 16.22 -3.06 -2.62
CA GLY A 97 16.57 -4.07 -3.62
C GLY A 97 16.56 -3.52 -5.05
N ALA A 98 15.52 -2.79 -5.43
CA ALA A 98 15.39 -2.20 -6.77
C ALA A 98 16.38 -1.03 -7.01
N LEU A 99 16.70 -0.24 -5.98
CA LEU A 99 17.71 0.81 -6.05
C LEU A 99 19.11 0.22 -6.26
N LEU A 100 19.42 -0.92 -5.64
CA LEU A 100 20.70 -1.59 -5.87
C LEU A 100 20.84 -2.09 -7.32
N LEU A 101 19.73 -2.42 -7.99
CA LEU A 101 19.75 -2.80 -9.42
C LEU A 101 20.07 -1.61 -10.35
N THR A 102 19.89 -0.37 -9.89
CA THR A 102 20.19 0.85 -10.65
C THR A 102 21.55 1.46 -10.28
N GLY A 103 22.36 0.75 -9.50
CA GLY A 103 23.72 1.16 -9.12
C GLY A 103 23.85 1.58 -7.65
N GLY A 104 22.76 1.62 -6.88
CA GLY A 104 22.78 1.93 -5.45
C GLY A 104 22.96 3.41 -5.09
N ASP A 105 23.43 4.22 -6.03
CA ASP A 105 23.61 5.66 -5.86
C ASP A 105 22.33 6.42 -6.22
N THR A 106 22.06 7.49 -5.46
CA THR A 106 20.95 8.40 -5.74
C THR A 106 21.35 9.81 -5.34
N SER A 107 20.91 10.80 -6.12
CA SER A 107 21.09 12.22 -5.82
C SER A 107 20.10 12.73 -4.76
N LEU A 108 19.21 11.88 -4.27
CA LEU A 108 18.18 12.23 -3.31
C LEU A 108 18.78 12.41 -1.90
N PRO A 109 18.72 13.62 -1.30
CA PRO A 109 19.43 13.97 -0.07
C PRO A 109 18.96 13.23 1.21
N HIS A 110 18.05 12.26 1.09
CA HIS A 110 17.48 11.51 2.21
C HIS A 110 17.36 10.00 1.95
N VAL A 111 17.81 9.52 0.79
CA VAL A 111 17.80 8.10 0.42
C VAL A 111 19.22 7.58 0.55
N GLU A 112 19.76 7.65 1.77
CA GLU A 112 20.99 6.96 2.13
C GLU A 112 20.60 5.59 2.70
N VAL A 113 21.04 4.51 2.05
CA VAL A 113 20.72 3.13 2.44
C VAL A 113 21.44 2.76 3.74
N THR A 114 20.94 3.32 4.84
CA THR A 114 21.42 3.16 6.21
C THR A 114 20.34 2.50 7.04
N TRP A 115 20.71 1.91 8.18
CA TRP A 115 19.73 1.34 9.12
C TRP A 115 18.68 2.39 9.55
N ALA A 116 19.06 3.66 9.65
CA ALA A 116 18.16 4.75 10.01
C ALA A 116 17.10 5.00 8.94
N PHE A 117 17.44 4.87 7.66
CA PHE A 117 16.47 4.94 6.55
C PHE A 117 15.42 3.82 6.66
N TRP A 118 15.86 2.58 6.91
CA TRP A 118 14.97 1.43 7.12
C TRP A 118 14.00 1.66 8.27
N VAL A 119 14.51 2.05 9.45
CA VAL A 119 13.69 2.30 10.63
C VAL A 119 12.68 3.42 10.36
N ARG A 120 13.11 4.55 9.77
CA ARG A 120 12.21 5.66 9.44
C ARG A 120 11.10 5.22 8.48
N ALA A 121 11.43 4.52 7.41
CA ALA A 121 10.44 4.05 6.43
C ALA A 121 9.40 3.12 7.07
N VAL A 122 9.85 2.17 7.90
CA VAL A 122 8.97 1.25 8.62
C VAL A 122 8.08 1.99 9.62
N VAL A 123 8.63 2.90 10.41
CA VAL A 123 7.89 3.71 11.40
C VAL A 123 6.87 4.61 10.71
N ILE A 124 7.25 5.29 9.62
CA ILE A 124 6.32 6.10 8.81
C ILE A 124 5.19 5.22 8.29
N GLY A 125 5.49 4.04 7.75
CA GLY A 125 4.48 3.06 7.33
C GLY A 125 3.52 2.69 8.46
N GLY A 126 4.05 2.43 9.65
CA GLY A 126 3.26 2.22 10.87
C GLY A 126 2.34 3.39 11.18
N VAL A 127 2.86 4.62 11.23
CA VAL A 127 2.07 5.82 11.53
C VAL A 127 0.96 6.04 10.50
N LEU A 128 1.25 5.89 9.22
CA LEU A 128 0.23 6.02 8.15
C LEU A 128 -0.85 4.94 8.28
N GLY A 129 -0.43 3.70 8.57
CA GLY A 129 -1.36 2.61 8.86
C GLY A 129 -2.25 2.91 10.07
N MET A 130 -1.68 3.49 11.13
CA MET A 130 -2.41 3.93 12.32
C MET A 130 -3.46 5.00 11.95
N VAL A 131 -3.06 6.03 11.21
CA VAL A 131 -3.96 7.09 10.74
C VAL A 131 -5.11 6.49 9.95
N GLY A 132 -4.83 5.61 8.99
CA GLY A 132 -5.86 4.89 8.25
C GLY A 132 -6.84 4.13 9.15
N GLY A 133 -6.31 3.38 10.11
CA GLY A 133 -7.12 2.58 11.03
C GLY A 133 -7.94 3.42 12.03
N LEU A 134 -7.51 4.65 12.33
CA LEU A 134 -8.26 5.62 13.14
C LEU A 134 -9.36 6.32 12.33
N LEU A 135 -9.11 6.62 11.06
CA LEU A 135 -10.10 7.21 10.16
C LEU A 135 -11.28 6.26 9.89
N ARG A 136 -11.08 4.96 10.10
CA ARG A 136 -12.16 3.99 10.07
C ARG A 136 -13.05 4.10 11.31
N LYS A 137 -14.23 4.68 11.11
CA LYS A 137 -15.31 4.65 12.10
C LYS A 137 -15.69 3.20 12.41
N ARG A 138 -15.77 2.87 13.70
CA ARG A 138 -16.41 1.64 14.18
C ARG A 138 -17.89 1.74 13.77
N GLY A 139 -18.29 0.96 12.77
CA GLY A 139 -19.70 0.70 12.47
C GLY A 139 -20.21 -0.36 13.42
#